data_AF-A0A0P9Z1C2-F1
#
_entry.id   AF-A0A0P9Z1C2-F1
#
_cell.length_a   1.000
_cell.length_b   1.000
_cell.length_c   1.000
_cell.angle_alpha   90.00
_cell.angle_beta   90.00
_cell.angle_gamma   90.00
#
_symmetry.space_group_name_H-M   'P 1'
#
loop_
_entity.id
_entity.type
_entity.pdbx_description
1 polymer ?
#
loop_
_entity_poly.entity_id
_entity_poly.type
_entity_poly.pdbx_seq_one_letter_code
_entity_poly.pdbx_strand_id
1 'polypeptide(L)'
;MDLQVISRDGEPEYAVLPWAQYQALLKAAGLVGKPRQEPVVSTSGIAAGELPGFDELRALRESKGLEVASLARTVGISPSYLELIENGTRQPDAAIKRSLAWELGVPGWRGES
;
A
#
# COMPACT_ATOMS: atom_id res chain seq x y z
N MET A 1 29.17 23.63 1.55
CA MET A 1 28.54 22.96 2.72
C MET A 1 27.17 23.58 2.79
N ASP A 2 26.24 23.09 1.97
CA ASP A 2 24.97 23.78 1.68
C ASP A 2 23.83 22.95 2.26
N LEU A 3 23.62 23.12 3.56
CA LEU A 3 22.41 22.68 4.23
C LEU A 3 21.43 23.86 4.16
N GLN A 4 20.41 23.75 3.31
CA GLN A 4 19.39 24.78 3.23
C GLN A 4 18.25 24.45 4.19
N VAL A 5 18.00 25.33 5.15
CA VAL A 5 16.88 25.20 6.07
C VAL A 5 15.77 26.16 5.64
N ILE A 6 14.57 25.62 5.45
CA ILE A 6 13.36 26.37 5.11
C ILE A 6 12.54 26.50 6.38
N SER A 7 12.33 27.74 6.82
CA SER A 7 11.52 28.05 7.99
C SER A 7 10.11 28.49 7.60
N ARG A 8 9.12 28.09 8.40
CA ARG A 8 7.74 28.55 8.32
C ARG A 8 7.34 29.10 9.69
N ASP A 9 6.78 30.31 9.71
CA ASP A 9 6.40 31.02 10.94
C ASP A 9 7.56 31.19 11.96
N GLY A 10 8.80 31.30 11.46
CA GLY A 10 10.00 31.51 12.29
C GLY A 10 10.69 30.23 12.75
N GLU A 11 10.05 29.07 12.60
CA GLU A 11 10.60 27.76 13.00
C GLU A 11 11.11 26.98 11.78
N PRO A 12 12.26 26.29 11.88
CA PRO A 12 12.79 25.47 10.80
C PRO A 12 11.89 24.23 10.57
N GLU A 13 11.25 24.18 9.41
CA GLU A 13 10.30 23.12 9.08
C GLU A 13 10.96 22.03 8.21
N TYR A 14 11.84 22.44 7.28
CA TYR A 14 12.51 21.50 6.38
C TYR A 14 14.00 21.80 6.25
N ALA A 15 14.82 20.77 6.11
CA ALA A 15 16.23 20.88 5.78
C ALA A 15 16.55 20.08 4.52
N VAL A 16 17.14 20.73 3.52
CA VAL A 16 17.55 20.12 2.26
C VAL A 16 19.02 19.77 2.35
N LEU A 17 19.30 18.47 2.21
CA LEU A 17 20.65 17.90 2.27
C LEU A 17 21.02 17.29 0.92
N PRO A 18 22.27 17.45 0.45
CA PRO A 18 22.80 16.63 -0.62
C PRO A 18 22.69 15.13 -0.28
N TRP A 19 22.28 14.33 -1.26
CA TRP A 19 21.93 12.91 -1.05
C TRP A 19 23.01 12.10 -0.31
N ALA A 20 24.28 12.28 -0.67
CA ALA A 20 25.40 11.59 -0.03
C ALA A 20 25.53 11.91 1.47
N GLN A 21 25.19 13.13 1.89
CA GLN A 21 25.25 13.55 3.29
C GLN A 21 24.10 12.99 4.11
N TYR A 22 22.90 12.94 3.51
CA TYR A 22 21.76 12.25 4.11
C TYR A 22 22.09 10.76 4.36
N GLN A 23 22.70 10.09 3.38
CA GLN A 23 23.13 8.70 3.53
C GLN A 23 24.20 8.52 4.62
N ALA A 24 25.16 9.46 4.73
CA ALA A 24 26.17 9.44 5.78
C ALA A 24 25.53 9.63 7.17
N LEU A 25 24.52 10.50 7.29
CA LEU A 25 23.77 10.72 8.52
C LEU A 25 23.00 9.46 8.94
N LEU A 26 22.33 8.77 8.00
CA LEU A 26 21.64 7.50 8.26
C LEU A 26 22.60 6.39 8.73
N LYS A 27 23.79 6.33 8.13
CA LYS A 27 24.84 5.39 8.53
C LYS A 27 25.38 5.72 9.92
N ALA A 28 25.71 6.98 10.19
CA ALA A 28 26.26 7.42 11.48
C ALA A 28 25.27 7.26 12.64
N ALA A 29 23.98 7.48 12.38
CA ALA A 29 22.92 7.27 13.36
C ALA A 29 22.51 5.78 13.52
N GLY A 30 23.19 4.84 12.85
CA GLY A 30 23.00 3.40 13.04
C GLY A 30 21.63 2.87 12.57
N LEU A 31 21.00 3.57 11.62
CA LEU A 31 19.65 3.26 11.13
C LEU A 31 19.65 2.47 9.84
N VAL A 32 20.84 2.21 9.27
CA VAL A 32 20.99 1.24 8.19
C VAL A 32 20.82 -0.15 8.80
N GLY A 33 19.58 -0.65 8.77
CA GLY A 33 19.20 -1.99 9.24
C GLY A 33 18.32 -2.07 10.48
N LYS A 34 17.83 -0.94 11.02
CA LYS A 34 16.82 -0.92 12.10
C LYS A 34 15.50 -0.35 11.57
N PRO A 35 14.34 -1.00 11.79
CA PRO A 35 13.06 -0.40 11.47
C PRO A 35 12.92 0.86 12.32
N ARG A 36 12.86 1.98 11.62
CA ARG A 36 12.74 3.33 12.16
C ARG A 36 11.36 3.45 12.82
N GLN A 37 11.33 3.52 14.16
CA GLN A 37 10.16 3.98 14.89
C GLN A 37 10.11 5.51 14.77
N GLU A 38 9.23 6.00 13.92
CA GLU A 38 8.82 7.41 13.89
C GLU A 38 7.57 7.58 14.78
N PRO A 39 7.41 8.72 15.48
CA PRO A 39 6.19 9.01 16.21
C PRO A 39 5.03 9.09 15.22
N VAL A 40 4.03 8.25 15.48
CA VAL A 40 2.85 7.99 14.67
C VAL A 40 1.99 9.25 14.47
N VAL A 41 2.07 9.86 13.29
CA VAL A 41 0.85 10.32 12.62
C VAL A 41 0.30 9.13 11.85
N SER A 42 -0.82 8.59 12.34
CA SER A 42 -1.46 7.38 11.83
C SER A 42 -1.82 7.51 10.35
N THR A 43 -0.93 7.06 9.49
CA THR A 43 -1.28 6.47 8.21
C THR A 43 -0.61 5.11 8.21
N SER A 44 -1.43 4.10 8.48
CA SER A 44 -1.05 2.69 8.49
C SER A 44 -0.13 2.41 7.31
N GLY A 45 1.03 1.83 7.63
CA GLY A 45 2.13 1.62 6.72
C GLY A 45 1.69 1.02 5.40
N ILE A 46 2.06 1.71 4.32
CA ILE A 46 2.28 1.06 3.04
C ILE A 46 3.49 0.16 3.27
N ALA A 47 3.21 -1.11 3.59
CA ALA A 47 4.20 -2.17 3.51
C ALA A 47 4.63 -2.27 2.05
N ALA A 48 5.69 -1.56 1.69
CA ALA A 48 6.41 -1.77 0.45
C ALA A 48 7.01 -3.18 0.51
N GLY A 49 6.36 -4.15 -0.14
CA GLY A 49 6.99 -5.45 -0.40
C GLY A 49 6.05 -6.58 -0.78
N GLU A 50 4.84 -6.64 -0.23
CA GLU A 50 4.00 -7.83 -0.40
C GLU A 50 2.69 -7.45 -1.07
N LEU A 51 2.63 -7.56 -2.40
CA LEU A 51 1.34 -7.53 -3.08
C LEU A 51 0.44 -8.60 -2.42
N PRO A 52 -0.82 -8.25 -2.10
CA PRO A 52 -1.73 -9.22 -1.52
C PRO A 52 -1.89 -10.40 -2.48
N GLY A 53 -1.91 -11.59 -1.90
CA GLY A 53 -2.32 -12.78 -2.61
C GLY A 53 -3.78 -12.64 -3.02
N PHE A 54 -4.14 -13.26 -4.15
CA PHE A 54 -5.54 -13.29 -4.56
C PHE A 54 -6.42 -14.11 -3.58
N ASP A 55 -5.81 -14.98 -2.77
CA ASP A 55 -6.43 -15.69 -1.63
C ASP A 55 -6.87 -14.71 -0.51
N GLU A 56 -6.19 -13.57 -0.37
CA GLU A 56 -6.52 -12.54 0.63
C GLU A 56 -7.68 -11.64 0.20
N LEU A 57 -8.24 -11.85 -1.01
CA LEU A 57 -9.35 -11.05 -1.56
C LEU A 57 -10.52 -10.93 -0.58
N ARG A 58 -10.91 -12.07 0.02
CA ARG A 58 -12.02 -12.12 0.98
C ARG A 58 -11.70 -11.32 2.25
N ALA A 59 -10.50 -11.49 2.80
CA ALA A 59 -10.07 -10.77 4.00
C ALA A 59 -9.99 -9.25 3.75
N LEU A 60 -9.49 -8.84 2.58
CA LEU A 60 -9.47 -7.44 2.16
C LEU A 60 -10.89 -6.86 2.06
N ARG A 61 -11.81 -7.59 1.41
CA ARG A 61 -13.21 -7.19 1.31
C ARG A 61 -13.86 -7.05 2.70
N GLU A 62 -13.67 -8.03 3.57
CA GLU A 62 -14.23 -8.04 4.93
C GLU A 62 -13.63 -6.92 5.80
N SER A 63 -12.32 -6.64 5.67
CA SER A 63 -11.67 -5.53 6.38
C SER A 63 -12.25 -4.16 6.02
N LYS A 64 -12.78 -4.03 4.80
CA LYS A 64 -13.47 -2.82 4.33
C LYS A 64 -14.97 -2.80 4.67
N GLY A 65 -15.50 -3.86 5.28
CA GLY A 65 -16.93 -4.00 5.54
C GLY A 65 -17.78 -4.10 4.28
N LEU A 66 -17.20 -4.54 3.16
CA LEU A 66 -17.90 -4.64 1.88
C LEU A 66 -18.63 -5.99 1.78
N GLU A 67 -19.90 -5.95 1.40
CA GLU A 67 -20.63 -7.17 1.05
C GLU A 67 -20.22 -7.69 -0.33
N VAL A 68 -20.25 -9.02 -0.50
CA VAL A 68 -19.96 -9.71 -1.78
C VAL A 68 -20.79 -9.11 -2.92
N ALA A 69 -22.11 -8.95 -2.70
CA ALA A 69 -23.01 -8.40 -3.72
C ALA A 69 -22.68 -6.95 -4.08
N SER A 70 -22.19 -6.15 -3.13
CA SER A 70 -21.80 -4.76 -3.35
C SER A 70 -20.54 -4.68 -4.21
N LEU A 71 -19.49 -5.41 -3.81
CA LEU A 71 -18.22 -5.44 -4.55
C LEU A 71 -18.43 -6.00 -5.98
N ALA A 72 -19.21 -7.07 -6.11
CA ALA A 72 -19.50 -7.67 -7.42
C ALA A 72 -20.19 -6.68 -8.36
N ARG A 73 -21.17 -5.92 -7.85
CA ARG A 73 -21.87 -4.88 -8.64
C ARG A 73 -20.93 -3.78 -9.08
N THR A 74 -20.06 -3.29 -8.20
CA THR A 74 -19.10 -2.22 -8.55
C THR A 74 -18.09 -2.68 -9.60
N VAL A 75 -17.63 -3.93 -9.51
CA VAL A 75 -16.70 -4.53 -10.48
C VAL A 75 -17.39 -4.91 -11.79
N GLY A 76 -18.73 -5.01 -11.81
CA GLY A 76 -19.51 -5.39 -12.98
C GLY A 76 -19.60 -6.90 -13.22
N ILE A 77 -19.50 -7.70 -12.14
CA ILE A 77 -19.61 -9.16 -12.18
C ILE A 77 -20.81 -9.65 -11.34
N SER A 78 -21.20 -10.92 -11.52
CA SER A 78 -22.27 -11.50 -10.69
C SER A 78 -21.74 -11.87 -9.29
N PRO A 79 -22.58 -11.77 -8.23
CA PRO A 79 -22.19 -12.13 -6.87
C PRO A 79 -21.68 -13.58 -6.78
N SER A 80 -22.38 -14.52 -7.41
CA SER A 80 -21.96 -15.92 -7.46
C SER A 80 -20.62 -16.12 -8.18
N TYR A 81 -20.31 -15.27 -9.17
CA TYR A 81 -18.99 -15.33 -9.81
C TYR A 81 -17.90 -14.81 -8.89
N LEU A 82 -18.15 -13.75 -8.11
CA LEU A 82 -17.22 -13.30 -7.08
C LEU A 82 -16.99 -14.36 -6.00
N GLU A 83 -18.01 -15.11 -5.60
CA GLU A 83 -17.83 -16.23 -4.65
C GLU A 83 -16.96 -17.35 -5.23
N LEU A 84 -17.10 -17.68 -6.52
CA LEU A 84 -16.24 -18.68 -7.19
C LEU A 84 -14.77 -18.21 -7.25
N ILE A 85 -14.57 -16.90 -7.36
CA ILE A 85 -13.26 -16.25 -7.35
C ILE A 85 -12.67 -16.28 -5.93
N GLU A 86 -13.43 -15.90 -4.90
CA GLU A 86 -12.99 -15.94 -3.49
C GLU A 86 -12.69 -17.36 -3.00
N ASN A 87 -13.40 -18.38 -3.51
CA ASN A 87 -13.14 -19.78 -3.19
C ASN A 87 -11.97 -20.39 -3.99
N GLY A 88 -11.33 -19.62 -4.89
CA GLY A 88 -10.24 -20.11 -5.75
C GLY A 88 -10.67 -21.07 -6.87
N THR A 89 -11.98 -21.32 -7.00
CA THR A 89 -12.56 -22.22 -8.02
C THR A 89 -12.41 -21.65 -9.43
N ARG A 90 -12.38 -20.32 -9.58
CA ARG A 90 -12.28 -19.65 -10.88
C ARG A 90 -11.27 -18.52 -10.87
N GLN A 91 -10.44 -18.47 -11.92
CA GLN A 91 -9.49 -17.39 -12.16
C GLN A 91 -10.14 -16.32 -13.04
N PRO A 92 -10.29 -15.07 -12.56
CA PRO A 92 -10.80 -13.98 -13.38
C PRO A 92 -9.74 -13.47 -14.37
N ASP A 93 -10.20 -12.75 -15.39
CA ASP A 93 -9.31 -12.09 -16.34
C ASP A 93 -8.58 -10.89 -15.71
N ALA A 94 -7.59 -10.36 -16.44
CA ALA A 94 -6.77 -9.24 -15.99
C ALA A 94 -7.56 -7.92 -15.83
N ALA A 95 -8.71 -7.77 -16.49
CA ALA A 95 -9.54 -6.59 -16.34
C ALA A 95 -10.29 -6.63 -15.00
N ILE A 96 -10.89 -7.78 -14.66
CA ILE A 96 -11.58 -8.00 -13.39
C ILE A 96 -10.59 -7.92 -12.23
N LYS A 97 -9.39 -8.50 -12.36
CA LYS A 97 -8.33 -8.39 -11.33
C LYS A 97 -7.96 -6.94 -11.04
N ARG A 98 -7.76 -6.12 -12.08
CA ARG A 98 -7.52 -4.68 -11.92
C ARG A 98 -8.67 -3.95 -11.24
N SER A 99 -9.91 -4.23 -11.65
CA SER A 99 -11.08 -3.62 -11.02
C SER A 99 -11.19 -4.00 -9.54
N LEU A 100 -10.97 -5.27 -9.18
CA LEU A 100 -10.96 -5.72 -7.79
C LEU A 100 -9.84 -5.03 -6.99
N ALA A 101 -8.65 -4.89 -7.57
CA ALA A 101 -7.53 -4.21 -6.93
C ALA A 101 -7.88 -2.73 -6.65
N TRP A 102 -8.50 -2.05 -7.61
CA TRP A 102 -8.95 -0.66 -7.50
C TRP A 102 -9.96 -0.48 -6.38
N GLU A 103 -11.03 -1.27 -6.35
CA GLU A 103 -12.07 -1.20 -5.31
C GLU A 103 -11.52 -1.53 -3.91
N LEU A 104 -10.57 -2.46 -3.84
CA LEU A 104 -9.89 -2.84 -2.60
C LEU A 104 -8.72 -1.92 -2.25
N GLY A 105 -8.42 -0.91 -3.07
CA GLY A 105 -7.36 0.07 -2.81
C GLY A 105 -5.97 -0.57 -2.70
N VAL A 106 -5.76 -1.68 -3.42
CA VAL A 106 -4.48 -2.38 -3.46
C VAL A 106 -3.81 -2.13 -4.82
N PRO A 107 -2.47 -2.03 -4.88
CA PRO A 107 -1.76 -1.68 -6.11
C PRO A 107 -1.77 -2.80 -7.17
N GLY A 108 -2.11 -4.04 -6.81
CA GLY A 108 -2.17 -5.18 -7.69
C GLY A 108 -2.18 -6.49 -6.92
N TRP A 109 -2.11 -7.62 -7.62
CA TRP A 109 -2.11 -8.95 -7.01
C TRP A 109 -0.77 -9.65 -7.16
N ARG A 110 -0.39 -10.47 -6.17
CA ARG A 110 0.83 -11.28 -6.23
C ARG A 110 0.77 -12.27 -7.40
N GLY A 111 1.84 -12.32 -8.19
CA GLY A 111 1.95 -13.24 -9.34
C GLY A 111 1.43 -12.70 -10.66
N GLU A 112 1.05 -11.42 -10.72
CA GLU A 112 0.95 -10.69 -11.99
C GLU A 112 2.36 -10.22 -12.39
N SER A 113 3.05 -11.01 -13.21
CA SER A 113 4.32 -10.67 -13.87
C SER A 113 4.14 -10.75 -15.38
#